data_AF-F2WVQ4-F1
#
_entry.id   AF-F2WVQ4-F1
#
_cell.length_a   1.000
_cell.length_b   1.000
_cell.length_c   1.000
_cell.angle_alpha   90.00
_cell.angle_beta   90.00
_cell.angle_gamma   90.00
#
_symmetry.space_group_name_H-M   'P 1'
#
loop_
_entity.id
_entity.type
_entity.pdbx_description
1 polymer ?
#
loop_
_entity_poly.entity_id
_entity_poly.type
_entity_poly.pdbx_seq_one_letter_code
_entity_poly.pdbx_strand_id
1 'polypeptide(L)' 'ANDQGNRTTPSYVAFTDTERLIGDAAKNQVAMNPNNTVFDAKRLIGRKFDDPVVQSDMKHWSFQVVSDGGKPKV' A
#
# COMPACT_ATOMS: atom_id res chain seq x y z
N ALA A 1 19.69 -10.52 6.71
CA ALA A 1 18.68 -9.76 7.47
C ALA A 1 18.55 -8.40 6.82
N ASN A 2 17.43 -7.71 6.96
CA ASN A 2 17.33 -6.30 6.54
C ASN A 2 18.13 -5.40 7.51
N ASP A 3 18.13 -4.10 7.27
CA ASP A 3 18.94 -3.13 8.02
C ASP A 3 18.56 -3.04 9.51
N GLN A 4 17.41 -3.59 9.91
CA GLN A 4 16.96 -3.70 11.30
C GLN A 4 17.20 -5.09 11.93
N GLY A 5 17.84 -6.01 11.22
CA GLY A 5 18.09 -7.37 11.71
C GLY A 5 16.94 -8.36 11.48
N ASN A 6 15.85 -7.96 10.82
CA ASN A 6 14.71 -8.84 10.54
C ASN A 6 14.99 -9.78 9.37
N ARG A 7 14.44 -11.00 9.41
CA ARG A 7 14.52 -11.98 8.29
C ARG A 7 13.44 -11.75 7.22
N THR A 8 12.42 -10.97 7.53
CA THR A 8 11.30 -10.62 6.65
C THR A 8 11.10 -9.11 6.67
N THR A 9 10.95 -8.50 5.50
CA THR A 9 10.62 -7.08 5.37
C THR A 9 9.14 -6.95 5.00
N PRO A 10 8.34 -6.16 5.73
CA PRO A 10 6.94 -5.99 5.39
C PRO A 10 6.77 -5.30 4.04
N SER A 11 5.77 -5.70 3.26
CA SER A 11 5.47 -5.11 1.94
C SER A 11 4.66 -3.82 2.09
N TYR A 12 5.28 -2.80 2.70
CA TYR A 12 4.70 -1.48 2.95
C TYR A 12 5.57 -0.42 2.27
N VAL A 13 4.92 0.58 1.67
CA VAL A 13 5.56 1.77 1.10
C VAL A 13 4.80 2.98 1.60
N ALA A 14 5.48 3.93 2.22
CA ALA A 14 4.87 5.18 2.66
C ALA A 14 5.51 6.37 1.95
N PHE A 15 4.68 7.33 1.57
CA PHE A 15 5.11 8.59 0.98
C PHE A 15 4.99 9.69 2.02
N THR A 16 6.08 10.42 2.20
CA THR A 16 6.12 11.66 2.99
C THR A 16 6.48 12.81 2.05
N ASP A 17 6.45 14.04 2.58
CA ASP A 17 6.81 15.22 1.79
C ASP A 17 8.28 15.23 1.34
N THR A 18 9.15 14.52 2.08
CA THR A 18 10.60 14.55 1.90
C THR A 18 11.14 13.26 1.29
N GLU A 19 10.51 12.12 1.55
CA GLU A 19 11.07 10.83 1.19
C GLU A 19 10.02 9.73 1.00
N ARG A 20 10.51 8.59 0.51
CA ARG A 20 9.72 7.36 0.37
C ARG A 20 10.29 6.32 1.34
N LEU A 21 9.50 5.96 2.33
CA LEU A 21 9.83 4.92 3.30
C LEU A 21 9.38 3.55 2.79
N ILE A 22 10.16 2.51 3.06
CA ILE A 22 9.88 1.14 2.61
C ILE A 22 10.10 0.19 3.78
N GLY A 23 9.29 -0.85 3.86
CA GLY A 23 9.50 -1.91 4.84
C GLY A 23 9.11 -1.49 6.25
N ASP A 24 9.94 -1.84 7.22
CA ASP A 24 9.64 -1.60 8.63
C ASP A 24 9.42 -0.11 8.93
N ALA A 25 10.20 0.78 8.29
CA ALA A 25 10.03 2.23 8.43
C ALA A 25 8.62 2.70 8.00
N ALA A 26 8.12 2.21 6.86
CA ALA A 26 6.79 2.55 6.37
C ALA A 26 5.68 1.99 7.29
N LYS A 27 5.83 0.74 7.74
CA LYS A 27 4.87 0.06 8.62
C LYS A 27 4.77 0.75 9.99
N ASN A 28 5.89 1.20 10.55
CA ASN A 28 5.92 1.81 11.88
C ASN A 28 5.16 3.14 11.95
N GLN A 29 5.10 3.90 10.86
CA GLN A 29 4.42 5.20 10.83
C GLN A 29 2.99 5.16 10.25
N VAL A 30 2.46 3.97 9.93
CA VAL A 30 1.11 3.82 9.32
C VAL A 30 0.00 4.46 10.15
N ALA A 31 0.10 4.43 11.48
CA ALA A 31 -0.89 5.04 12.36
C ALA A 31 -0.89 6.58 12.31
N MET A 32 0.25 7.18 11.95
CA MET A 32 0.42 8.64 11.84
C MET A 32 0.12 9.15 10.43
N ASN A 33 0.38 8.32 9.41
CA ASN A 33 0.22 8.67 8.00
C ASN A 33 -0.54 7.57 7.22
N PRO A 34 -1.78 7.24 7.60
CA PRO A 34 -2.48 6.08 7.06
C PRO A 34 -2.84 6.23 5.57
N ASN A 35 -3.18 7.45 5.14
CA ASN A 35 -3.64 7.70 3.77
C ASN A 35 -2.53 7.61 2.72
N ASN A 36 -1.27 7.90 3.12
CA ASN A 36 -0.11 7.86 2.22
C ASN A 36 0.76 6.62 2.44
N THR A 37 0.26 5.63 3.20
CA THR A 37 0.96 4.37 3.44
C THR A 37 0.25 3.23 2.71
N VAL A 38 0.86 2.76 1.65
CA VAL A 38 0.34 1.70 0.78
C VAL A 38 0.81 0.35 1.28
N PHE A 39 -0.14 -0.57 1.41
CA PHE A 39 0.05 -1.98 1.72
C PHE A 39 -0.91 -2.83 0.89
N ASP A 40 -0.78 -4.15 0.94
CA ASP A 40 -1.64 -5.08 0.19
C ASP A 40 -1.72 -4.84 -1.33
N ALA A 41 -0.74 -4.15 -1.91
CA ALA A 41 -0.69 -3.90 -3.36
C ALA A 41 -0.79 -5.21 -4.18
N LYS A 42 -0.33 -6.34 -3.63
CA LYS A 42 -0.48 -7.68 -4.23
C LYS A 42 -1.93 -8.05 -4.53
N ARG A 43 -2.90 -7.53 -3.78
CA ARG A 43 -4.35 -7.76 -4.01
C ARG A 43 -4.87 -7.04 -5.25
N LEU A 44 -4.19 -5.97 -5.69
CA LEU A 44 -4.54 -5.17 -6.87
C LEU A 44 -3.85 -5.65 -8.16
N ILE A 45 -2.66 -6.27 -8.06
CA ILE A 45 -1.86 -6.68 -9.21
C ILE A 45 -2.66 -7.65 -10.10
N GLY A 46 -2.74 -7.31 -11.40
CA GLY A 46 -3.40 -8.14 -12.42
C GLY A 46 -4.93 -8.07 -12.42
N ARG A 47 -5.55 -7.28 -11.53
CA ARG A 47 -7.00 -7.09 -11.49
C ARG A 47 -7.45 -5.83 -12.24
N LYS A 48 -8.74 -5.78 -12.57
CA LYS A 48 -9.42 -4.59 -13.07
C LYS A 48 -9.98 -3.78 -11.90
N PHE A 49 -10.15 -2.47 -12.09
CA PHE A 49 -10.70 -1.60 -11.05
C PHE A 49 -12.11 -2.04 -10.62
N ASP A 50 -12.94 -2.46 -11.57
CA ASP A 50 -14.32 -2.88 -11.33
C ASP A 50 -14.45 -4.34 -10.84
N ASP A 51 -13.34 -5.04 -10.56
CA ASP A 51 -13.38 -6.38 -9.97
C ASP A 51 -14.08 -6.31 -8.60
N PRO A 52 -15.12 -7.13 -8.33
CA PRO A 52 -15.85 -7.11 -7.07
C PRO A 52 -14.94 -7.29 -5.83
N VAL A 53 -13.84 -8.03 -5.98
CA VAL A 53 -12.85 -8.21 -4.90
C VAL A 53 -12.12 -6.89 -4.65
N VAL A 54 -11.70 -6.18 -5.71
CA VAL A 54 -11.06 -4.86 -5.57
C VAL A 54 -12.01 -3.85 -4.93
N GLN A 55 -13.27 -3.81 -5.39
CA GLN A 55 -14.29 -2.92 -4.83
C GLN A 55 -14.61 -3.22 -3.35
N SER A 56 -14.57 -4.49 -2.95
CA SER A 56 -14.73 -4.86 -1.53
C SER A 56 -13.51 -4.48 -0.70
N ASP A 57 -12.30 -4.74 -1.22
CA ASP A 57 -11.06 -4.49 -0.51
C ASP A 57 -10.79 -2.99 -0.30
N MET A 58 -11.16 -2.16 -1.27
CA MET A 58 -11.08 -0.70 -1.19
C MET A 58 -11.82 -0.12 0.02
N LYS A 59 -12.85 -0.79 0.55
CA LYS A 59 -13.58 -0.35 1.74
C LYS A 59 -12.80 -0.52 3.04
N HIS A 60 -11.71 -1.29 3.01
CA HIS A 60 -10.89 -1.63 4.17
C HIS A 60 -9.53 -0.92 4.16
N TRP A 61 -9.15 -0.28 3.06
CA TRP A 61 -7.91 0.49 2.97
C TRP A 61 -8.12 1.95 3.34
N SER A 62 -7.12 2.55 3.97
CA SER A 62 -7.11 3.98 4.31
C SER A 62 -6.63 4.85 3.15
N PHE A 63 -5.92 4.29 2.18
CA PHE A 63 -5.46 4.98 0.98
C PHE A 63 -6.49 4.86 -0.15
N GLN A 64 -6.48 5.84 -1.06
CA GLN A 64 -7.37 5.87 -2.20
C GLN A 64 -6.86 4.98 -3.33
N VAL A 65 -7.78 4.29 -4.01
CA VAL A 65 -7.50 3.60 -5.28
C VAL A 65 -8.34 4.27 -6.37
N VAL A 66 -7.73 4.61 -7.50
CA VAL A 66 -8.37 5.25 -8.65
C VAL A 66 -8.34 4.34 -9.88
N SER A 67 -9.29 4.55 -10.79
CA SER A 67 -9.33 3.85 -12.08
C SER A 67 -8.56 4.65 -13.12
N ASP A 68 -7.57 4.03 -13.75
CA ASP A 68 -6.88 4.57 -14.92
C ASP A 68 -6.93 3.55 -16.06
N GLY A 69 -7.72 3.86 -17.10
CA GLY A 69 -7.96 2.95 -18.21
C GLY A 69 -8.53 1.58 -17.77
N GLY A 70 -9.34 1.56 -16.69
CA GLY A 70 -9.91 0.34 -16.12
C GLY A 70 -8.96 -0.47 -15.22
N LYS A 71 -7.73 0.01 -14.99
CA LYS A 71 -6.76 -0.59 -14.07
C LYS A 71 -6.76 0.15 -12.73
N PRO A 72 -6.69 -0.55 -11.59
CA PRO A 72 -6.58 0.09 -10.30
C PRO A 72 -5.18 0.68 -10.11
N LYS A 73 -5.11 1.93 -9.64
CA LYS A 73 -3.88 2.63 -9.27
C LYS A 73 -4.02 3.24 -7.87
N VAL A 74 -2.92 3.29 -7.14
CA VAL A 74 -2.77 3.97 -5.84
C VAL A 74 -1.88 5.18 -6.03
#